data_AF-A0AAU9XZ13-F1
#
_entry.id   AF-A0AAU9XZ13-F1
#
_cell.length_a   1.000
_cell.length_b   1.000
_cell.length_c   1.000
_cell.angle_alpha   90.00
_cell.angle_beta   90.00
_cell.angle_gamma   90.00
#
_symmetry.space_group_name_H-M   'P 1'
#
loop_
_entity.id
_entity.type
_entity.pdbx_description
1 polymer ?
#
loop_
_entity_poly.entity_id
_entity_poly.type
_entity_poly.pdbx_seq_one_letter_code
_entity_poly.pdbx_strand_id
1 'polypeptide(L)'
;MEEFCETMCFLEPDCVSINLDRRADVYGKYKCELNNVTHEGHEHEWRKNPNHFYHTAESSCVKNSCINIATCQSGFTVRGHRCVCPAGLKGYNCDEDIDECTESLHNCSSYAFCNNTEGSYNCTCKPGYTGNGRECRFDADFSGVVTLLIDSRQVPVFCHVGDFGCGEGGWTPVMKIDGSKGTFHYSSSYWTDRNEYNPPGGETGFDEQETKLAIYWNASFSKICLGMKINEQLRFIVINEQADSLYSLIADGQYRETSLRRDTWKTLIGAAASLQNKCNKEGFNAFCTLASSSKARIGIVSNQEDECLTCDSRIGFWDWRLPR
;
A
#
# COMPACT_ATOMS: atom_id res chain seq x y z
N MET A 1 14.88 32.89 54.56
CA MET A 1 16.22 32.22 54.45
C MET A 1 16.01 30.72 54.33
N GLU A 2 15.41 30.10 55.35
CA GLU A 2 14.64 28.86 55.28
C GLU A 2 13.85 28.77 53.96
N GLU A 3 12.98 29.76 53.72
CA GLU A 3 12.21 29.95 52.47
C GLU A 3 13.05 29.87 51.17
N PHE A 4 14.33 30.25 51.19
CA PHE A 4 15.18 30.21 50.00
C PHE A 4 15.67 28.78 49.74
N CYS A 5 16.03 28.03 50.78
CA CYS A 5 16.28 26.59 50.67
C CYS A 5 15.02 25.82 50.24
N GLU A 6 13.87 26.15 50.82
CA GLU A 6 12.59 25.52 50.50
C GLU A 6 12.18 25.83 49.05
N THR A 7 12.38 27.06 48.58
CA THR A 7 12.19 27.44 47.16
C THR A 7 13.14 26.67 46.24
N MET A 8 14.43 26.54 46.60
CA MET A 8 15.39 25.77 45.82
C MET A 8 15.04 24.28 45.76
N CYS A 9 14.54 23.70 46.86
CA CYS A 9 14.05 22.32 46.88
C CYS A 9 12.77 22.15 46.04
N PHE A 10 11.81 23.07 46.16
CA PHE A 10 10.57 23.05 45.38
C PHE A 10 10.78 23.13 43.85
N LEU A 11 11.88 23.75 43.41
CA LEU A 11 12.28 23.85 42.01
C LEU A 11 13.10 22.65 41.49
N GLU A 12 13.65 21.83 42.38
CA GLU A 12 14.47 20.66 42.06
C GLU A 12 13.57 19.40 42.09
N PRO A 13 13.27 18.74 40.95
CA PRO A 13 12.20 17.72 40.88
C PRO A 13 12.32 16.58 41.88
N ASP A 14 13.56 16.12 42.12
CA ASP A 14 13.88 15.02 43.02
C ASP A 14 13.93 15.42 44.50
N CYS A 15 13.93 16.72 44.85
CA CYS A 15 14.13 17.15 46.23
C CYS A 15 12.88 16.96 47.10
N VAL A 16 13.04 16.25 48.22
CA VAL A 16 11.98 15.96 49.20
C VAL A 16 12.35 16.31 50.64
N SER A 17 13.62 16.65 50.91
CA SER A 17 14.02 17.23 52.20
C SER A 17 15.27 18.10 52.10
N ILE A 18 15.40 19.07 53.01
CA ILE A 18 16.56 19.95 53.12
C ILE A 18 17.26 19.84 54.48
N ASN A 19 18.60 19.89 54.46
CA ASN A 19 19.42 20.11 55.65
C ASN A 19 20.02 21.54 55.57
N LEU A 20 19.78 22.37 56.60
CA LEU A 20 20.28 23.75 56.68
C LEU A 20 21.24 23.89 57.86
N ASP A 21 22.54 24.15 57.64
CA ASP A 21 23.47 24.43 58.76
C ASP A 21 23.08 25.76 59.41
N ARG A 22 23.02 25.76 60.73
CA ARG A 22 22.66 26.88 61.60
C ARG A 22 23.75 27.95 61.67
N ARG A 23 24.93 27.67 61.12
CA ARG A 23 26.10 28.57 61.10
C ARG A 23 26.34 29.09 59.68
N ALA A 24 26.51 30.40 59.58
CA ALA A 24 27.05 31.02 58.40
C ALA A 24 28.55 30.72 58.23
N ASP A 25 29.04 30.76 57.00
CA ASP A 25 30.46 30.82 56.67
C ASP A 25 31.05 32.22 56.98
N VAL A 26 32.35 32.37 56.70
CA VAL A 26 33.11 33.62 56.94
C VAL A 26 32.60 34.80 56.09
N TYR A 27 31.74 34.55 55.10
CA TYR A 27 31.13 35.53 54.21
C TYR A 27 29.63 35.75 54.47
N GLY A 28 29.07 35.18 55.53
CA GLY A 28 27.65 35.30 55.89
C GLY A 28 26.71 34.37 55.10
N LYS A 29 27.24 33.40 54.34
CA LYS A 29 26.43 32.43 53.58
C LYS A 29 26.12 31.20 54.42
N TYR A 30 24.91 30.67 54.28
CA TYR A 30 24.46 29.46 54.99
C TYR A 30 24.56 28.25 54.06
N LYS A 31 25.00 27.09 54.58
CA LYS A 31 25.04 25.86 53.79
C LYS A 31 23.66 25.22 53.77
N CYS A 32 23.20 24.90 52.57
CA CYS A 32 21.96 24.18 52.32
C CYS A 32 22.26 22.91 51.53
N GLU A 33 21.68 21.79 51.93
CA GLU A 33 21.78 20.49 51.25
C GLU A 33 20.38 20.08 50.81
N LEU A 34 20.18 19.90 49.51
CA LEU A 34 18.96 19.35 48.92
C LEU A 34 19.10 17.82 48.87
N ASN A 35 18.07 17.08 49.31
CA ASN A 35 18.11 15.62 49.40
C ASN A 35 16.88 15.02 48.71
N ASN A 36 17.09 13.91 47.98
CA ASN A 36 16.04 13.15 47.32
C ASN A 36 15.46 11.99 48.16
N VAL A 37 15.71 12.03 49.47
CA VAL A 37 15.23 11.04 50.46
C VAL A 37 14.80 11.78 51.73
N THR A 38 13.76 11.26 52.39
CA THR A 38 13.29 11.68 53.73
C THR A 38 13.87 10.78 54.83
N HIS A 39 13.86 11.21 56.10
CA HIS A 39 14.33 10.35 57.20
C HIS A 39 13.52 9.06 57.38
N GLU A 40 12.25 9.06 56.95
CA GLU A 40 11.34 7.92 56.99
C GLU A 40 11.87 6.79 56.10
N GLY A 41 12.00 5.58 56.66
CA GLY A 41 12.58 4.42 55.99
C GLY A 41 14.12 4.31 56.09
N HIS A 42 14.84 5.40 56.39
CA HIS A 42 16.31 5.44 56.50
C HIS A 42 16.79 5.80 57.92
N GLU A 43 15.98 5.49 58.94
CA GLU A 43 16.20 5.81 60.36
C GLU A 43 17.58 5.37 60.90
N HIS A 44 18.13 4.25 60.40
CA HIS A 44 19.42 3.72 60.83
C HIS A 44 20.64 4.39 60.16
N GLU A 45 20.44 5.11 59.05
CA GLU A 45 21.49 5.86 58.35
C GLU A 45 21.55 7.32 58.84
N TRP A 46 20.45 7.83 59.38
CA TRP A 46 20.30 9.22 59.80
C TRP A 46 21.27 9.61 60.93
N ARG A 47 22.15 10.59 60.64
CA ARG A 47 23.09 11.17 61.62
C ARG A 47 22.65 12.57 62.02
N LYS A 48 21.95 12.66 63.16
CA LYS A 48 21.48 13.94 63.72
C LYS A 48 22.64 14.89 64.06
N ASN A 49 22.76 15.98 63.30
CA ASN A 49 23.70 17.06 63.57
C ASN A 49 22.99 18.18 64.36
N PRO A 50 23.41 18.54 65.59
CA PRO A 50 22.76 19.60 66.37
C PRO A 50 22.94 21.00 65.76
N ASN A 51 23.84 21.13 64.79
CA ASN A 51 24.04 22.36 64.02
C ASN A 51 23.20 22.41 62.73
N HIS A 52 22.24 21.50 62.49
CA HIS A 52 21.37 21.58 61.32
C HIS A 52 19.89 21.64 61.72
N PHE A 53 19.10 22.37 60.92
CA PHE A 53 17.65 22.17 60.83
C PHE A 53 17.35 21.22 59.67
N TYR A 54 16.26 20.47 59.79
CA TYR A 54 15.82 19.45 58.84
C TYR A 54 14.35 19.75 58.49
N HIS A 55 14.06 20.03 57.22
CA HIS A 55 12.70 20.33 56.76
C HIS A 55 12.31 19.34 55.67
N THR A 56 11.10 18.80 55.77
CA THR A 56 10.45 17.96 54.74
C THR A 56 9.79 18.86 53.70
N ALA A 57 10.08 18.65 52.42
CA ALA A 57 9.43 19.35 51.32
C ALA A 57 8.52 18.37 50.57
N GLU A 58 7.20 18.51 50.68
CA GLU A 58 6.26 17.65 49.96
C GLU A 58 6.20 18.04 48.47
N SER A 59 7.17 17.55 47.70
CA SER A 59 7.19 17.70 46.24
C SER A 59 5.97 17.00 45.63
N SER A 60 5.21 17.73 44.79
CA SER A 60 3.99 17.19 44.17
C SER A 60 4.25 16.01 43.23
N CYS A 61 5.51 15.82 42.81
CA CYS A 61 5.93 14.69 41.98
C CYS A 61 6.16 13.37 42.73
N VAL A 62 6.12 13.33 44.07
CA VAL A 62 6.33 12.10 44.88
C VAL A 62 5.32 10.98 44.55
N LYS A 63 4.13 11.33 44.07
CA LYS A 63 3.07 10.38 43.65
C LYS A 63 3.00 10.22 42.11
N ASN A 64 4.08 10.55 41.41
CA ASN A 64 4.24 10.68 39.95
C ASN A 64 3.02 10.27 39.12
N SER A 65 2.16 11.26 38.82
CA SER A 65 0.93 11.05 38.03
C SER A 65 1.17 11.12 36.50
N CYS A 66 2.43 11.25 36.07
CA CYS A 66 2.81 11.29 34.66
C CYS A 66 2.98 9.88 34.10
N ILE A 67 2.48 9.64 32.89
CA ILE A 67 2.45 8.35 32.20
C ILE A 67 3.58 8.30 31.16
N ASN A 68 3.83 7.13 30.55
CA ASN A 68 4.73 6.96 29.40
C ASN A 68 6.16 7.52 29.60
N ILE A 69 6.74 7.31 30.80
CA ILE A 69 8.11 7.73 31.18
C ILE A 69 8.30 9.27 31.11
N ALA A 70 7.22 10.05 31.11
CA ALA A 70 7.28 11.50 31.18
C ALA A 70 7.87 11.99 32.51
N THR A 71 8.67 13.07 32.44
CA THR A 71 9.33 13.65 33.62
C THR A 71 8.36 14.57 34.35
N CYS A 72 8.03 14.25 35.61
CA CYS A 72 7.27 15.16 36.46
C CYS A 72 8.18 16.31 36.93
N GLN A 73 7.68 17.55 36.83
CA GLN A 73 8.35 18.74 37.35
C GLN A 73 7.41 19.50 38.29
N SER A 74 7.79 19.62 39.57
CA SER A 74 7.09 20.46 40.55
C SER A 74 7.12 21.95 40.16
N GLY A 75 6.07 22.69 40.51
CA GLY A 75 5.98 24.11 40.15
C GLY A 75 4.59 24.73 40.36
N PHE A 76 4.49 26.02 40.09
CA PHE A 76 3.30 26.86 40.36
C PHE A 76 2.13 26.63 39.38
N THR A 77 1.66 25.39 39.25
CA THR A 77 0.44 25.03 38.51
C THR A 77 -0.74 24.82 39.48
N VAL A 78 -1.95 24.72 38.93
CA VAL A 78 -3.18 24.41 39.70
C VAL A 78 -3.11 23.03 40.40
N ARG A 79 -2.16 22.16 40.02
CA ARG A 79 -1.94 20.84 40.65
C ARG A 79 -0.54 20.68 41.28
N GLY A 80 0.22 21.77 41.45
CA GLY A 80 1.56 21.76 42.06
C GLY A 80 2.69 21.14 41.21
N HIS A 81 2.38 20.60 40.03
CA HIS A 81 3.33 19.97 39.11
C HIS A 81 2.89 20.15 37.64
N ARG A 82 3.77 19.80 36.71
CA ARG A 82 3.47 19.53 35.29
C ARG A 82 4.23 18.28 34.83
N CYS A 83 3.68 17.58 33.85
CA CYS A 83 4.42 16.54 33.14
C CYS A 83 5.17 17.15 31.95
N VAL A 84 6.43 16.76 31.76
CA VAL A 84 7.23 17.06 30.57
C VAL A 84 7.24 15.80 29.72
N CYS A 85 6.48 15.83 28.62
CA CYS A 85 6.25 14.67 27.77
C CYS A 85 7.47 14.32 26.91
N PRO A 86 7.69 13.04 26.59
CA PRO A 86 8.53 12.62 25.49
C PRO A 86 8.07 13.25 24.17
N ALA A 87 8.97 13.29 23.17
CA ALA A 87 8.57 13.61 21.80
C ALA A 87 7.49 12.62 21.32
N GLY A 88 6.54 13.11 20.52
CA GLY A 88 5.37 12.34 20.05
C GLY A 88 4.19 12.27 21.04
N LEU A 89 4.30 12.80 22.26
CA LEU A 89 3.22 12.75 23.26
C LEU A 89 2.80 14.15 23.77
N LYS A 90 1.50 14.30 24.05
CA LYS A 90 0.83 15.50 24.59
C LYS A 90 -0.21 15.10 25.66
N GLY A 91 -1.13 16.00 25.98
CA GLY A 91 -2.09 15.84 27.09
C GLY A 91 -1.50 16.25 28.44
N TYR A 92 -2.31 16.21 29.50
CA TYR A 92 -1.85 16.64 30.83
C TYR A 92 -0.90 15.62 31.48
N ASN A 93 -1.19 14.32 31.36
CA ASN A 93 -0.37 13.26 31.97
C ASN A 93 0.63 12.65 30.97
N CYS A 94 0.76 13.20 29.76
CA CYS A 94 1.46 12.59 28.63
C CYS A 94 0.80 11.29 28.14
N ASP A 95 -0.54 11.33 28.15
CA ASP A 95 -1.50 10.28 27.88
C ASP A 95 -2.28 10.47 26.55
N GLU A 96 -1.98 11.52 25.80
CA GLU A 96 -2.50 11.76 24.45
C GLU A 96 -1.38 11.63 23.41
N ASP A 97 -1.64 10.90 22.33
CA ASP A 97 -0.71 10.73 21.21
C ASP A 97 -0.71 11.95 20.27
N ILE A 98 0.45 12.34 19.74
CA ILE A 98 0.57 13.36 18.68
C ILE A 98 0.59 12.64 17.32
N ASP A 99 -0.54 12.63 16.61
CA ASP A 99 -0.59 12.12 15.25
C ASP A 99 0.16 13.06 14.29
N GLU A 100 1.47 12.82 14.14
CA GLU A 100 2.37 13.65 13.34
C GLU A 100 2.07 13.55 11.82
N CYS A 101 1.29 12.53 11.42
CA CYS A 101 0.81 12.35 10.06
C CYS A 101 -0.35 13.32 9.73
N THR A 102 -1.27 13.57 10.67
CA THR A 102 -2.36 14.55 10.51
C THR A 102 -1.94 15.97 10.85
N GLU A 103 -1.12 16.17 11.89
CA GLU A 103 -0.58 17.49 12.26
C GLU A 103 0.53 17.98 11.31
N SER A 104 0.91 17.19 10.30
CA SER A 104 1.95 17.52 9.30
C SER A 104 3.33 17.79 9.92
N LEU A 105 3.64 17.13 11.03
CA LEU A 105 4.92 17.20 11.75
C LEU A 105 5.92 16.12 11.26
N HIS A 106 5.47 15.21 10.40
CA HIS A 106 6.30 14.19 9.78
C HIS A 106 7.29 14.75 8.74
N ASN A 107 8.41 14.04 8.52
CA ASN A 107 9.32 14.31 7.39
C ASN A 107 9.38 13.18 6.34
N CYS A 108 8.35 12.32 6.29
CA CYS A 108 8.18 11.33 5.23
C CYS A 108 8.22 11.96 3.82
N SER A 109 8.72 11.20 2.84
CA SER A 109 8.77 11.58 1.44
C SER A 109 7.37 11.89 0.89
N SER A 110 7.25 12.81 -0.09
CA SER A 110 6.04 12.96 -0.90
C SER A 110 5.64 11.64 -1.61
N TYR A 111 6.60 10.76 -1.87
CA TYR A 111 6.41 9.42 -2.43
C TYR A 111 6.28 8.32 -1.35
N ALA A 112 5.98 8.69 -0.10
CA ALA A 112 5.67 7.77 0.99
C ALA A 112 4.26 7.98 1.56
N PHE A 113 3.76 6.97 2.26
CA PHE A 113 2.70 7.08 3.24
C PHE A 113 3.32 7.37 4.62
N CYS A 114 2.63 8.17 5.43
CA CYS A 114 2.90 8.33 6.85
C CYS A 114 1.92 7.44 7.63
N ASN A 115 2.44 6.61 8.52
CA ASN A 115 1.67 5.72 9.38
C ASN A 115 1.96 6.10 10.84
N ASN A 116 0.95 6.62 11.53
CA ASN A 116 1.08 7.05 12.92
C ASN A 116 1.21 5.84 13.88
N THR A 117 1.93 6.01 15.00
CA THR A 117 2.15 5.02 16.06
C THR A 117 2.27 5.71 17.42
N GLU A 118 2.00 5.03 18.53
CA GLU A 118 2.02 5.69 19.85
C GLU A 118 3.41 6.30 20.16
N GLY A 119 3.48 7.62 20.22
CA GLY A 119 4.70 8.41 20.44
C GLY A 119 5.63 8.58 19.22
N SER A 120 5.22 8.21 18.00
CA SER A 120 6.05 8.42 16.79
C SER A 120 5.34 8.11 15.46
N TYR A 121 6.02 8.33 14.33
CA TYR A 121 5.52 7.94 13.01
C TYR A 121 6.52 7.08 12.22
N ASN A 122 5.98 6.15 11.44
CA ASN A 122 6.70 5.38 10.45
C ASN A 122 6.38 5.87 9.03
N CYS A 123 7.40 5.91 8.18
CA CYS A 123 7.26 6.27 6.76
C CYS A 123 7.44 5.03 5.89
N THR A 124 6.55 4.80 4.92
CA THR A 124 6.65 3.65 4.00
C THR A 124 6.52 4.14 2.57
N CYS A 125 7.48 3.83 1.68
CA CYS A 125 7.39 4.23 0.28
C CYS A 125 6.12 3.67 -0.40
N LYS A 126 5.53 4.46 -1.30
CA LYS A 126 4.35 4.08 -2.08
C LYS A 126 4.71 2.97 -3.10
N PRO A 127 3.75 2.17 -3.58
CA PRO A 127 3.96 1.22 -4.68
C PRO A 127 4.68 1.88 -5.87
N GLY A 128 5.66 1.20 -6.46
CA GLY A 128 6.56 1.76 -7.47
C GLY A 128 7.72 2.60 -6.91
N TYR A 129 7.96 2.62 -5.60
CA TYR A 129 9.09 3.32 -4.98
C TYR A 129 9.79 2.48 -3.91
N THR A 130 11.13 2.53 -3.89
CA THR A 130 11.99 1.90 -2.89
C THR A 130 12.79 2.93 -2.09
N GLY A 131 13.12 2.62 -0.83
CA GLY A 131 13.81 3.53 0.07
C GLY A 131 13.45 3.31 1.54
N ASN A 132 13.69 4.31 2.39
CA ASN A 132 13.45 4.26 3.83
C ASN A 132 12.21 5.07 4.26
N GLY A 133 11.34 5.44 3.31
CA GLY A 133 10.14 6.23 3.55
C GLY A 133 10.37 7.73 3.73
N ARG A 134 11.57 8.17 4.13
CA ARG A 134 11.97 9.59 4.21
C ARG A 134 12.67 10.01 2.90
N GLU A 135 13.53 9.15 2.38
CA GLU A 135 13.89 9.08 0.96
C GLU A 135 13.16 7.91 0.29
N CYS A 136 12.58 8.16 -0.89
CA CYS A 136 11.96 7.17 -1.76
C CYS A 136 12.34 7.48 -3.22
N ARG A 137 12.75 6.45 -3.97
CA ARG A 137 13.21 6.53 -5.37
C ARG A 137 12.33 5.63 -6.23
N PHE A 138 12.05 6.04 -7.46
CA PHE A 138 11.20 5.24 -8.36
C PHE A 138 11.88 3.91 -8.67
N ASP A 139 11.12 2.83 -8.55
CA ASP A 139 11.53 1.46 -8.84
C ASP A 139 11.03 1.09 -10.24
N ALA A 140 11.98 0.98 -11.19
CA ALA A 140 11.69 0.75 -12.60
C ALA A 140 11.27 -0.70 -12.90
N ASP A 141 11.47 -1.64 -11.98
CA ASP A 141 11.18 -3.07 -12.15
C ASP A 141 9.96 -3.52 -11.30
N PHE A 142 9.30 -2.60 -10.61
CA PHE A 142 8.19 -2.89 -9.69
C PHE A 142 6.95 -3.45 -10.42
N SER A 143 6.69 -4.74 -10.24
CA SER A 143 5.39 -5.35 -10.52
C SER A 143 4.53 -5.43 -9.25
N GLY A 144 3.30 -4.92 -9.29
CA GLY A 144 2.40 -4.89 -8.13
C GLY A 144 1.14 -4.06 -8.35
N VAL A 145 0.28 -3.98 -7.33
CA VAL A 145 -0.99 -3.23 -7.41
C VAL A 145 -0.72 -1.72 -7.40
N VAL A 146 -1.29 -1.02 -8.37
CA VAL A 146 -1.31 0.45 -8.48
C VAL A 146 -2.76 0.94 -8.55
N THR A 147 -3.01 2.16 -8.10
CA THR A 147 -4.35 2.78 -8.22
C THR A 147 -4.38 3.73 -9.41
N LEU A 148 -5.13 3.38 -10.45
CA LEU A 148 -5.37 4.28 -11.58
C LEU A 148 -6.53 5.24 -11.23
N LEU A 149 -6.44 6.48 -11.73
CA LEU A 149 -7.49 7.49 -11.65
C LEU A 149 -8.17 7.63 -13.00
N ILE A 150 -9.43 7.22 -13.08
CA ILE A 150 -10.22 7.12 -14.32
C ILE A 150 -11.59 7.74 -14.03
N ASP A 151 -12.00 8.78 -14.75
CA ASP A 151 -13.24 9.54 -14.51
C ASP A 151 -13.43 9.94 -13.03
N SER A 152 -12.34 10.40 -12.39
CA SER A 152 -12.24 10.69 -10.95
C SER A 152 -12.47 9.50 -9.99
N ARG A 153 -12.70 8.29 -10.51
CA ARG A 153 -12.75 7.05 -9.72
C ARG A 153 -11.35 6.44 -9.56
N GLN A 154 -11.08 5.92 -8.37
CA GLN A 154 -9.94 5.06 -8.09
C GLN A 154 -10.22 3.62 -8.53
N VAL A 155 -9.31 3.03 -9.30
CA VAL A 155 -9.36 1.63 -9.74
C VAL A 155 -8.04 0.95 -9.35
N PRO A 156 -8.02 0.10 -8.30
CA PRO A 156 -6.85 -0.71 -8.00
C PRO A 156 -6.69 -1.79 -9.07
N VAL A 157 -5.46 -1.98 -9.55
CA VAL A 157 -5.15 -2.97 -10.59
C VAL A 157 -3.68 -3.37 -10.56
N PHE A 158 -3.40 -4.64 -10.87
CA PHE A 158 -2.04 -5.14 -10.99
C PHE A 158 -1.33 -4.53 -12.21
N CYS A 159 -0.18 -3.90 -11.99
CA CYS A 159 0.75 -3.51 -13.05
C CYS A 159 1.88 -4.54 -13.10
N HIS A 160 2.09 -5.17 -14.26
CA HIS A 160 3.25 -6.01 -14.52
C HIS A 160 4.28 -5.20 -15.32
N VAL A 161 5.45 -4.97 -14.73
CA VAL A 161 6.53 -4.18 -15.34
C VAL A 161 7.67 -5.10 -15.76
N GLY A 162 8.27 -4.81 -16.92
CA GLY A 162 9.37 -5.56 -17.53
C GLY A 162 8.98 -6.23 -18.85
N ASP A 163 9.95 -6.76 -19.59
CA ASP A 163 9.68 -7.53 -20.81
C ASP A 163 9.53 -9.04 -20.53
N PHE A 164 8.28 -9.48 -20.41
CA PHE A 164 7.87 -10.88 -20.30
C PHE A 164 7.40 -11.47 -21.64
N GLY A 165 7.86 -10.92 -22.77
CA GLY A 165 7.42 -11.25 -24.13
C GLY A 165 6.40 -10.29 -24.72
N CYS A 166 6.13 -9.17 -24.04
CA CYS A 166 5.27 -8.09 -24.54
C CYS A 166 6.04 -6.79 -24.87
N GLY A 167 7.34 -6.74 -24.62
CA GLY A 167 8.17 -5.55 -24.72
C GLY A 167 8.16 -4.71 -23.43
N GLU A 168 9.23 -3.95 -23.24
CA GLU A 168 9.45 -3.07 -22.09
C GLU A 168 8.26 -2.10 -21.86
N GLY A 169 7.87 -1.96 -20.60
CA GLY A 169 6.78 -1.09 -20.17
C GLY A 169 6.06 -1.61 -18.92
N GLY A 170 5.07 -0.85 -18.45
CA GLY A 170 4.10 -1.31 -17.47
C GLY A 170 2.81 -1.76 -18.17
N TRP A 171 2.38 -2.98 -17.88
CA TRP A 171 1.23 -3.64 -18.51
C TRP A 171 0.13 -3.91 -17.48
N THR A 172 -1.12 -3.63 -17.87
CA THR A 172 -2.27 -3.65 -16.96
C THR A 172 -3.39 -4.55 -17.53
N PRO A 173 -3.88 -5.56 -16.80
CA PRO A 173 -4.89 -6.49 -17.29
C PRO A 173 -6.28 -5.84 -17.30
N VAL A 174 -6.81 -5.53 -18.48
CA VAL A 174 -8.19 -5.00 -18.62
C VAL A 174 -9.28 -6.04 -18.35
N MET A 175 -8.96 -7.32 -18.56
CA MET A 175 -9.82 -8.47 -18.42
C MET A 175 -8.96 -9.74 -18.22
N LYS A 176 -9.41 -10.68 -17.38
CA LYS A 176 -8.88 -12.05 -17.29
C LYS A 176 -10.01 -13.05 -17.47
N ILE A 177 -9.75 -14.13 -18.20
CA ILE A 177 -10.73 -15.14 -18.61
C ILE A 177 -10.19 -16.51 -18.22
N ASP A 178 -11.03 -17.34 -17.61
CA ASP A 178 -10.73 -18.76 -17.38
C ASP A 178 -11.40 -19.59 -18.47
N GLY A 179 -10.60 -20.27 -19.29
CA GLY A 179 -11.08 -21.12 -20.39
C GLY A 179 -11.91 -22.34 -19.95
N SER A 180 -11.99 -22.66 -18.65
CA SER A 180 -12.89 -23.67 -18.09
C SER A 180 -14.27 -23.11 -17.71
N LYS A 181 -14.42 -21.78 -17.61
CA LYS A 181 -15.64 -21.10 -17.13
C LYS A 181 -16.45 -20.54 -18.30
N GLY A 182 -17.78 -20.54 -18.14
CA GLY A 182 -18.72 -19.99 -19.12
C GLY A 182 -18.95 -18.48 -19.03
N THR A 183 -18.24 -17.74 -18.16
CA THR A 183 -18.49 -16.32 -17.87
C THR A 183 -18.21 -15.44 -19.08
N PHE A 184 -16.97 -15.52 -19.57
CA PHE A 184 -16.55 -14.94 -20.85
C PHE A 184 -16.48 -16.00 -21.94
N HIS A 185 -17.39 -16.99 -21.89
CA HIS A 185 -17.94 -17.49 -23.14
C HIS A 185 -18.35 -16.31 -24.00
N TYR A 186 -18.17 -16.45 -25.35
CA TYR A 186 -18.96 -15.25 -27.84
C TYR A 186 -20.09 -14.08 -28.00
N SER A 187 -21.38 -14.42 -27.94
CA SER A 187 -22.55 -13.57 -27.63
C SER A 187 -22.69 -12.97 -26.20
N SER A 188 -21.75 -13.11 -25.25
CA SER A 188 -21.94 -12.69 -23.83
C SER A 188 -21.96 -11.17 -23.68
N SER A 189 -22.83 -10.66 -22.81
CA SER A 189 -23.02 -9.22 -22.60
C SER A 189 -21.74 -8.53 -22.13
N TYR A 190 -20.88 -9.20 -21.38
CA TYR A 190 -19.64 -8.60 -20.84
C TYR A 190 -18.69 -8.05 -21.91
N TRP A 191 -18.79 -8.48 -23.17
CA TRP A 191 -18.01 -7.92 -24.29
C TRP A 191 -18.64 -6.67 -24.93
N THR A 192 -19.87 -6.34 -24.56
CA THR A 192 -20.73 -5.31 -25.16
C THR A 192 -21.31 -4.32 -24.15
N ASP A 193 -21.23 -4.62 -22.86
CA ASP A 193 -21.67 -3.75 -21.77
C ASP A 193 -20.50 -2.99 -21.10
N ARG A 194 -20.85 -2.00 -20.29
CA ARG A 194 -19.93 -1.22 -19.45
C ARG A 194 -20.07 -1.59 -17.97
N ASN A 195 -20.30 -2.89 -17.71
CA ASN A 195 -20.33 -3.45 -16.36
C ASN A 195 -18.95 -4.05 -16.02
N GLU A 196 -18.51 -3.89 -14.77
CA GLU A 196 -17.35 -4.60 -14.24
C GLU A 196 -17.74 -6.02 -13.84
N TYR A 197 -16.76 -6.92 -13.82
CA TYR A 197 -16.91 -8.27 -13.27
C TYR A 197 -15.73 -8.55 -12.35
N ASN A 198 -16.01 -8.96 -11.10
CA ASN A 198 -15.01 -9.28 -10.08
C ASN A 198 -13.79 -8.31 -10.04
N PRO A 199 -13.96 -7.03 -9.67
CA PRO A 199 -12.85 -6.08 -9.62
C PRO A 199 -11.62 -6.53 -8.80
N PRO A 200 -11.76 -7.21 -7.64
CA PRO A 200 -10.61 -7.72 -6.88
C PRO A 200 -9.73 -8.71 -7.66
N GLY A 201 -10.30 -9.45 -8.64
CA GLY A 201 -9.52 -10.27 -9.55
C GLY A 201 -8.55 -9.45 -10.42
N GLY A 202 -8.77 -8.14 -10.58
CA GLY A 202 -7.86 -7.22 -11.24
C GLY A 202 -6.62 -6.85 -10.42
N GLU A 203 -6.63 -7.11 -9.12
CA GLU A 203 -5.53 -6.80 -8.20
C GLU A 203 -4.47 -7.92 -8.17
N THR A 204 -4.68 -9.01 -8.91
CA THR A 204 -3.72 -10.12 -9.04
C THR A 204 -3.21 -10.28 -10.47
N GLY A 205 -2.02 -10.87 -10.62
CA GLY A 205 -1.39 -11.17 -11.92
C GLY A 205 -2.08 -12.29 -12.71
N PHE A 206 -1.30 -13.12 -13.41
CA PHE A 206 -1.84 -14.24 -14.19
C PHE A 206 -2.24 -15.43 -13.30
N ASP A 207 -3.49 -15.42 -12.84
CA ASP A 207 -4.16 -16.46 -12.06
C ASP A 207 -5.52 -16.85 -12.66
N GLU A 208 -6.29 -17.69 -11.94
CA GLU A 208 -7.60 -18.21 -12.35
C GLU A 208 -8.78 -17.29 -11.94
N GLN A 209 -8.49 -16.09 -11.43
CA GLN A 209 -9.50 -15.10 -11.05
C GLN A 209 -9.94 -14.29 -12.27
N GLU A 210 -11.04 -14.74 -12.87
CA GLU A 210 -11.77 -14.00 -13.88
C GLU A 210 -12.07 -12.57 -13.43
N THR A 211 -11.86 -11.58 -14.30
CA THR A 211 -12.13 -10.16 -14.03
C THR A 211 -12.42 -9.39 -15.30
N LYS A 212 -13.15 -8.28 -15.18
CA LYS A 212 -13.30 -7.23 -16.20
C LYS A 212 -13.36 -5.89 -15.47
N LEU A 213 -12.41 -5.00 -15.76
CA LEU A 213 -12.26 -3.71 -15.09
C LEU A 213 -12.77 -2.55 -15.96
N ALA A 214 -13.06 -1.40 -15.34
CA ALA A 214 -13.49 -0.20 -16.06
C ALA A 214 -12.53 0.24 -17.20
N ILE A 215 -11.22 -0.03 -17.07
CA ILE A 215 -10.23 0.20 -18.14
C ILE A 215 -10.56 -0.52 -19.46
N TYR A 216 -11.36 -1.59 -19.46
CA TYR A 216 -11.84 -2.25 -20.69
C TYR A 216 -12.56 -1.29 -21.65
N TRP A 217 -13.27 -0.28 -21.12
CA TRP A 217 -14.05 0.68 -21.92
C TRP A 217 -13.66 2.16 -21.74
N ASN A 218 -12.71 2.45 -20.84
CA ASN A 218 -12.24 3.81 -20.53
C ASN A 218 -10.73 4.04 -20.76
N ALA A 219 -9.92 3.02 -21.06
CA ALA A 219 -8.48 3.18 -21.28
C ALA A 219 -8.08 3.01 -22.75
N SER A 220 -7.57 4.08 -23.36
CA SER A 220 -6.96 4.08 -24.69
C SER A 220 -5.59 3.41 -24.68
N PHE A 221 -5.23 2.71 -25.75
CA PHE A 221 -3.94 2.04 -25.90
C PHE A 221 -3.40 2.11 -27.33
N SER A 222 -2.11 1.78 -27.49
CA SER A 222 -1.41 1.61 -28.78
C SER A 222 -0.84 0.19 -29.00
N LYS A 223 -1.01 -0.70 -28.01
CA LYS A 223 -0.64 -2.11 -28.04
C LYS A 223 -1.56 -2.92 -27.13
N ILE A 224 -1.77 -4.18 -27.46
CA ILE A 224 -2.43 -5.17 -26.61
C ILE A 224 -1.46 -6.32 -26.34
N CYS A 225 -1.17 -6.58 -25.08
CA CYS A 225 -0.47 -7.78 -24.64
C CYS A 225 -1.50 -8.89 -24.38
N LEU A 226 -1.44 -9.98 -25.15
CA LEU A 226 -2.28 -11.16 -24.98
C LEU A 226 -1.44 -12.28 -24.34
N GLY A 227 -1.76 -12.62 -23.09
CA GLY A 227 -1.14 -13.73 -22.37
C GLY A 227 -2.08 -14.91 -22.21
N MET A 228 -1.53 -16.13 -22.21
CA MET A 228 -2.25 -17.37 -21.92
C MET A 228 -1.42 -18.27 -21.02
N LYS A 229 -2.04 -18.83 -19.97
CA LYS A 229 -1.45 -19.84 -19.09
C LYS A 229 -2.01 -21.22 -19.48
N ILE A 230 -1.14 -22.19 -19.78
CA ILE A 230 -1.52 -23.59 -20.01
C ILE A 230 -0.60 -24.49 -19.18
N ASN A 231 -1.16 -25.20 -18.21
CA ASN A 231 -0.40 -25.76 -17.08
C ASN A 231 0.48 -24.63 -16.49
N GLU A 232 1.72 -24.91 -16.05
CA GLU A 232 2.62 -23.85 -15.56
C GLU A 232 3.35 -23.03 -16.65
N GLN A 233 2.94 -23.11 -17.92
CA GLN A 233 3.53 -22.28 -18.99
C GLN A 233 2.66 -21.05 -19.28
N LEU A 234 3.15 -19.88 -18.88
CA LEU A 234 2.66 -18.60 -19.38
C LEU A 234 3.34 -18.28 -20.72
N ARG A 235 2.57 -17.79 -21.68
CA ARG A 235 3.02 -17.44 -23.05
C ARG A 235 2.31 -16.16 -23.49
N PHE A 236 3.02 -15.29 -24.21
CA PHE A 236 2.55 -13.95 -24.57
C PHE A 236 2.76 -13.62 -26.05
N ILE A 237 1.87 -12.80 -26.61
CA ILE A 237 2.02 -12.16 -27.93
C ILE A 237 1.52 -10.70 -27.88
N VAL A 238 2.04 -9.84 -28.77
CA VAL A 238 1.66 -8.42 -28.86
C VAL A 238 0.92 -8.12 -30.15
N ILE A 239 -0.30 -7.59 -30.04
CA ILE A 239 -0.94 -6.88 -31.16
C ILE A 239 -0.55 -5.41 -31.06
N ASN A 240 0.04 -4.84 -32.12
CA ASN A 240 0.19 -3.40 -32.25
C ASN A 240 -1.10 -2.87 -32.89
N GLU A 241 -1.97 -2.27 -32.09
CA GLU A 241 -3.30 -1.78 -32.47
C GLU A 241 -3.62 -0.55 -31.63
N GLN A 242 -4.23 0.49 -32.23
CA GLN A 242 -4.53 1.74 -31.53
C GLN A 242 -6.04 1.99 -31.46
N ALA A 243 -6.56 2.14 -30.24
CA ALA A 243 -7.98 2.34 -30.01
C ALA A 243 -8.27 3.14 -28.73
N ASP A 244 -9.46 3.77 -28.68
CA ASP A 244 -9.96 4.49 -27.51
C ASP A 244 -10.21 3.57 -26.32
N SER A 245 -10.54 2.29 -26.58
CA SER A 245 -10.65 1.21 -25.58
C SER A 245 -10.85 -0.16 -26.24
N LEU A 246 -10.71 -1.25 -25.46
CA LEU A 246 -10.95 -2.60 -25.97
C LEU A 246 -12.45 -2.83 -26.29
N TYR A 247 -13.33 -2.17 -25.53
CA TYR A 247 -14.75 -2.05 -25.84
C TYR A 247 -14.98 -1.51 -27.27
N SER A 248 -14.27 -0.45 -27.69
CA SER A 248 -14.47 0.15 -29.02
C SER A 248 -14.06 -0.76 -30.20
N LEU A 249 -13.16 -1.74 -29.97
CA LEU A 249 -12.79 -2.74 -30.97
C LEU A 249 -13.70 -3.97 -31.02
N ILE A 250 -14.48 -4.23 -29.96
CA ILE A 250 -15.21 -5.49 -29.79
C ILE A 250 -16.74 -5.30 -29.75
N ALA A 251 -17.24 -4.27 -29.07
CA ALA A 251 -18.64 -4.15 -28.67
C ALA A 251 -19.61 -3.99 -29.85
N ASP A 252 -19.16 -3.45 -30.98
CA ASP A 252 -19.95 -3.29 -32.21
C ASP A 252 -20.11 -4.59 -33.04
N GLY A 253 -19.41 -5.66 -32.65
CA GLY A 253 -19.39 -6.94 -33.34
C GLY A 253 -18.70 -6.93 -34.72
N GLN A 254 -18.12 -5.82 -35.15
CA GLN A 254 -17.48 -5.72 -36.47
C GLN A 254 -16.15 -6.48 -36.49
N TYR A 255 -15.91 -7.21 -37.58
CA TYR A 255 -14.64 -7.90 -37.82
C TYR A 255 -13.54 -6.89 -38.16
N ARG A 256 -12.38 -7.01 -37.48
CA ARG A 256 -11.17 -6.23 -37.75
C ARG A 256 -10.00 -7.18 -37.83
N GLU A 257 -9.22 -7.15 -38.90
CA GLU A 257 -8.10 -8.09 -39.09
C GLU A 257 -6.85 -7.71 -38.27
N THR A 258 -6.07 -8.70 -37.87
CA THR A 258 -4.74 -8.49 -37.25
C THR A 258 -3.62 -9.00 -38.15
N SER A 259 -2.41 -8.49 -37.94
CA SER A 259 -1.21 -8.86 -38.73
C SER A 259 -0.29 -9.86 -38.01
N LEU A 260 -0.78 -10.62 -37.01
CA LEU A 260 0.05 -11.51 -36.21
C LEU A 260 0.54 -12.73 -36.99
N ARG A 261 -0.30 -13.28 -37.86
CA ARG A 261 -0.16 -14.55 -38.58
C ARG A 261 -0.36 -15.78 -37.70
N ARG A 262 -0.84 -16.83 -38.35
CA ARG A 262 -1.15 -18.16 -37.83
C ARG A 262 -0.12 -18.73 -36.84
N ASP A 263 1.17 -18.69 -37.16
CA ASP A 263 2.18 -19.32 -36.30
C ASP A 263 2.45 -18.52 -35.02
N THR A 264 2.24 -17.19 -35.03
CA THR A 264 2.24 -16.35 -33.83
C THR A 264 1.06 -16.70 -32.92
N TRP A 265 -0.14 -16.92 -33.47
CA TRP A 265 -1.26 -17.44 -32.69
C TRP A 265 -0.98 -18.81 -32.07
N LYS A 266 -0.23 -19.67 -32.77
CA LYS A 266 0.20 -20.97 -32.24
C LYS A 266 1.24 -20.86 -31.11
N THR A 267 2.06 -19.80 -31.02
CA THR A 267 3.06 -19.72 -29.94
C THR A 267 2.43 -19.62 -28.55
N LEU A 268 1.22 -19.06 -28.42
CA LEU A 268 0.43 -19.02 -27.18
C LEU A 268 0.11 -20.42 -26.63
N ILE A 269 -0.11 -21.40 -27.50
CA ILE A 269 -0.41 -22.79 -27.11
C ILE A 269 0.88 -23.64 -27.03
N GLY A 270 1.91 -23.28 -27.79
CA GLY A 270 3.21 -23.95 -27.79
C GLY A 270 3.22 -25.25 -28.60
N ALA A 271 3.90 -26.29 -28.10
CA ALA A 271 4.11 -27.53 -28.87
C ALA A 271 2.81 -28.32 -29.17
N ALA A 272 1.75 -28.11 -28.39
CA ALA A 272 0.45 -28.73 -28.59
C ALA A 272 -0.46 -27.94 -29.58
N ALA A 273 0.03 -26.84 -30.17
CA ALA A 273 -0.77 -25.94 -30.99
C ALA A 273 -1.24 -26.55 -32.31
N SER A 274 -2.51 -26.95 -32.37
CA SER A 274 -3.18 -27.39 -33.59
C SER A 274 -4.18 -26.34 -34.11
N LEU A 275 -4.16 -26.14 -35.41
CA LEU A 275 -5.14 -25.40 -36.22
C LEU A 275 -5.19 -26.09 -37.58
N GLN A 276 -6.30 -26.01 -38.29
CA GLN A 276 -6.46 -26.66 -39.60
C GLN A 276 -5.99 -25.76 -40.75
N ASN A 277 -5.48 -26.36 -41.82
CA ASN A 277 -4.50 -25.72 -42.70
C ASN A 277 -5.06 -24.65 -43.65
N LYS A 278 -6.39 -24.50 -43.76
CA LYS A 278 -7.07 -23.47 -44.55
C LYS A 278 -7.84 -22.52 -43.64
N CYS A 279 -8.26 -21.37 -44.20
CA CYS A 279 -8.71 -20.16 -43.52
C CYS A 279 -7.76 -19.67 -42.40
N ASN A 280 -7.30 -18.42 -42.51
CA ASN A 280 -6.48 -17.77 -41.48
C ASN A 280 -7.14 -16.45 -41.05
N LYS A 281 -8.44 -16.49 -40.77
CA LYS A 281 -9.21 -15.30 -40.43
C LYS A 281 -8.94 -14.93 -38.98
N GLU A 282 -8.01 -14.01 -38.79
CA GLU A 282 -7.56 -13.54 -37.48
C GLU A 282 -8.05 -12.13 -37.15
N GLY A 283 -8.06 -11.79 -35.86
CA GLY A 283 -8.25 -10.45 -35.33
C GLY A 283 -9.41 -10.33 -34.34
N PHE A 284 -10.00 -9.14 -34.31
CA PHE A 284 -11.13 -8.83 -33.42
C PHE A 284 -12.44 -9.30 -34.05
N ASN A 285 -13.30 -9.89 -33.24
CA ASN A 285 -14.56 -10.53 -33.68
C ASN A 285 -14.35 -11.49 -34.86
N ALA A 286 -13.32 -12.35 -34.80
CA ALA A 286 -13.06 -13.37 -35.81
C ALA A 286 -14.17 -14.44 -35.80
N PHE A 287 -14.97 -14.51 -36.86
CA PHE A 287 -15.99 -15.55 -37.09
C PHE A 287 -16.06 -15.94 -38.56
N CYS A 288 -16.59 -17.14 -38.83
CA CYS A 288 -16.94 -17.61 -40.16
C CYS A 288 -18.46 -17.64 -40.36
N THR A 289 -18.92 -17.61 -41.62
CA THR A 289 -20.29 -17.22 -42.01
C THR A 289 -21.39 -18.08 -41.39
N LEU A 290 -21.17 -19.39 -41.18
CA LEU A 290 -22.19 -20.25 -40.59
C LEU A 290 -22.37 -19.99 -39.09
N ALA A 291 -23.62 -19.89 -38.65
CA ALA A 291 -23.96 -19.56 -37.25
C ALA A 291 -23.34 -20.54 -36.23
N SER A 292 -23.14 -21.80 -36.62
CA SER A 292 -22.57 -22.89 -35.83
C SER A 292 -21.04 -22.97 -35.80
N SER A 293 -20.35 -22.17 -36.62
CA SER A 293 -18.88 -22.20 -36.73
C SER A 293 -18.16 -21.64 -35.50
N SER A 294 -16.89 -22.02 -35.36
CA SER A 294 -15.92 -21.45 -34.43
C SER A 294 -15.80 -19.93 -34.57
N LYS A 295 -15.67 -19.26 -33.43
CA LYS A 295 -15.57 -17.78 -33.30
C LYS A 295 -14.63 -17.43 -32.15
N ALA A 296 -13.97 -16.28 -32.24
CA ALA A 296 -13.18 -15.68 -31.18
C ALA A 296 -13.50 -14.17 -31.08
N ARG A 297 -13.40 -13.59 -29.88
CA ARG A 297 -13.50 -12.12 -29.72
C ARG A 297 -12.18 -11.43 -29.99
N ILE A 298 -11.06 -12.08 -29.65
CA ILE A 298 -9.72 -11.78 -30.16
C ILE A 298 -9.05 -13.12 -30.46
N GLY A 299 -8.70 -13.42 -31.70
CA GLY A 299 -8.20 -14.75 -32.07
C GLY A 299 -8.11 -15.04 -33.57
N ILE A 300 -7.79 -16.28 -33.91
CA ILE A 300 -7.81 -16.84 -35.27
C ILE A 300 -8.80 -18.00 -35.37
N VAL A 301 -9.54 -18.06 -36.48
CA VAL A 301 -10.39 -19.21 -36.86
C VAL A 301 -9.92 -19.83 -38.17
N SER A 302 -10.03 -21.16 -38.29
CA SER A 302 -9.50 -21.96 -39.41
C SER A 302 -10.35 -23.22 -39.70
N ASN A 303 -10.08 -23.87 -40.83
CA ASN A 303 -10.81 -25.04 -41.35
C ASN A 303 -9.96 -25.90 -42.33
N GLN A 304 -10.56 -26.89 -43.01
CA GLN A 304 -9.86 -27.70 -44.03
C GLN A 304 -10.10 -27.21 -45.46
N GLU A 305 -11.14 -26.41 -45.70
CA GLU A 305 -11.60 -25.94 -47.01
C GLU A 305 -11.03 -24.55 -47.35
N ASP A 306 -10.79 -24.23 -48.62
CA ASP A 306 -10.18 -22.96 -49.03
C ASP A 306 -11.04 -21.68 -48.76
N GLU A 307 -12.26 -21.83 -48.24
CA GLU A 307 -13.19 -20.74 -47.95
C GLU A 307 -13.48 -20.61 -46.44
N CYS A 308 -13.46 -19.39 -45.90
CA CYS A 308 -13.77 -19.11 -44.49
C CYS A 308 -15.30 -19.15 -44.16
N LEU A 309 -16.02 -20.18 -44.60
CA LEU A 309 -17.46 -20.32 -44.36
C LEU A 309 -17.79 -21.22 -43.16
N THR A 310 -17.07 -22.33 -43.02
CA THR A 310 -17.46 -23.52 -42.23
C THR A 310 -16.66 -23.72 -40.94
N CYS A 311 -15.77 -22.78 -40.60
CA CYS A 311 -14.72 -22.95 -39.58
C CYS A 311 -15.11 -23.67 -38.30
N ASP A 312 -14.28 -24.62 -37.89
CA ASP A 312 -14.45 -25.50 -36.74
C ASP A 312 -13.31 -25.35 -35.72
N SER A 313 -12.12 -24.97 -36.18
CA SER A 313 -10.90 -24.77 -35.38
C SER A 313 -10.67 -23.31 -35.02
N ARG A 314 -10.12 -23.06 -33.82
CA ARG A 314 -9.83 -21.71 -33.30
C ARG A 314 -8.68 -21.70 -32.29
N ILE A 315 -7.96 -20.58 -32.21
CA ILE A 315 -7.13 -20.19 -31.05
C ILE A 315 -7.50 -18.74 -30.72
N GLY A 316 -7.76 -18.43 -29.44
CA GLY A 316 -8.07 -17.07 -29.01
C GLY A 316 -8.86 -16.99 -27.72
N PHE A 317 -9.36 -15.81 -27.43
CA PHE A 317 -10.03 -15.43 -26.18
C PHE A 317 -11.55 -15.43 -26.40
N TRP A 318 -12.18 -16.60 -26.21
CA TRP A 318 -13.62 -16.88 -26.16
C TRP A 318 -13.85 -18.39 -26.00
N ASP A 319 -14.63 -18.89 -25.02
CA ASP A 319 -15.28 -20.21 -25.20
C ASP A 319 -16.60 -20.51 -24.47
N TRP A 320 -17.53 -21.14 -25.19
CA TRP A 320 -18.25 -22.31 -24.66
C TRP A 320 -18.67 -23.24 -25.80
N ARG A 321 -17.77 -24.13 -26.18
CA ARG A 321 -18.03 -25.48 -26.72
C ARG A 321 -16.71 -26.23 -26.81
N LEU A 322 -16.57 -27.25 -25.96
CA LEU A 322 -15.49 -28.23 -25.95
C LEU A 322 -15.01 -28.61 -27.36
N PRO A 323 -13.69 -28.82 -27.56
CA PRO A 323 -13.20 -29.39 -28.80
C PRO A 323 -13.88 -30.74 -29.08
N ARG A 324 -14.20 -30.96 -30.35
CA ARG A 324 -14.47 -32.28 -30.94
C ARG A 324 -13.35 -32.61 -31.90
#